data_AF-A0A256ZCV1-F1
#
_entry.id   AF-A0A256ZCV1-F1
#
_cell.length_a   1.000
_cell.length_b   1.000
_cell.length_c   1.000
_cell.angle_alpha   90.00
_cell.angle_beta   90.00
_cell.angle_gamma   90.00
#
_symmetry.space_group_name_H-M   'P 1'
#
loop_
_entity.id
_entity.type
_entity.pdbx_description
1 polymer ?
#
loop_
_entity_poly.entity_id
_entity_poly.type
_entity_poly.pdbx_seq_one_letter_code
_entity_poly.pdbx_strand_id
1 'polypeptide(L)'
;MKPLLAFYVHQRIDRVVLCLERLKWCVMGEGKLLVRIAMRLRSNLAKVVFSAVKPEVETSLRNVRSAIRILDSEVLEITISAPTLSLLRASMNSLMRLTSTVLEVIDVIREQQANANIYSST
;
A
#
# COMPACT_ATOMS: atom_id res chain seq x y z
N MET A 1 16.65 13.05 -20.13
CA MET A 1 15.48 13.89 -20.43
C MET A 1 14.40 13.61 -19.38
N LYS A 2 14.06 14.61 -18.55
CA LYS A 2 12.94 14.55 -17.58
C LYS A 2 11.64 14.94 -18.29
N PRO A 3 10.52 14.32 -17.90
CA PRO A 3 9.54 15.12 -17.18
C PRO A 3 9.15 14.43 -15.87
N LEU A 4 9.36 15.15 -14.75
CA LEU A 4 8.80 14.81 -13.45
C LEU A 4 7.41 15.46 -13.38
N LEU A 5 6.37 14.76 -13.83
CA LEU A 5 5.00 15.11 -13.47
C LEU A 5 4.66 14.39 -12.16
N ALA A 6 4.75 15.15 -11.05
CA ALA A 6 4.24 14.71 -9.77
C ALA A 6 2.72 14.94 -9.76
N PHE A 7 1.93 13.89 -9.98
CA PHE A 7 0.51 13.93 -9.66
C PHE A 7 0.32 13.58 -8.18
N TYR A 8 -0.32 14.50 -7.45
CA TYR A 8 -0.74 14.34 -6.08
C TYR A 8 -2.07 13.57 -6.07
N VAL A 9 -2.03 12.28 -5.73
CA VAL A 9 -3.27 11.53 -5.44
C VAL A 9 -3.60 11.78 -3.98
N HIS A 10 -4.46 12.76 -3.72
CA HIS A 10 -5.03 12.98 -2.39
C HIS A 10 -6.16 11.97 -2.17
N GLN A 11 -5.82 10.75 -1.72
CA GLN A 11 -6.79 9.92 -1.01
C GLN A 11 -6.60 10.20 0.47
N ARG A 12 -7.54 10.96 1.07
CA ARG A 12 -7.70 10.98 2.53
C ARG A 12 -8.11 9.58 2.96
N ILE A 13 -7.20 8.88 3.60
CA ILE A 13 -7.53 7.83 4.57
C ILE A 13 -7.26 8.50 5.90
N ASP A 14 -8.32 8.98 6.57
CA ASP A 14 -8.30 9.93 7.70
C ASP A 14 -7.43 9.54 8.92
N ARG A 15 -6.78 8.37 8.92
CA ARG A 15 -5.94 7.90 10.05
C ARG A 15 -4.60 7.26 9.66
N VAL A 16 -4.31 7.14 8.37
CA VAL A 16 -3.00 6.68 7.87
C VAL A 16 -2.27 7.90 7.35
N VAL A 17 -1.19 8.32 8.03
CA VAL A 17 -0.23 9.23 7.40
C VAL A 17 0.45 8.42 6.30
N LEU A 18 -0.19 8.39 5.12
CA LEU A 18 0.48 8.09 3.86
C LEU A 18 1.46 9.24 3.63
N CYS A 19 2.58 9.18 4.33
CA CYS A 19 3.76 9.94 4.00
C CYS A 19 4.26 9.38 2.68
N LEU A 20 3.61 9.79 1.58
CA LEU A 20 4.06 9.60 0.21
C LEU A 20 5.32 10.47 0.02
N GLU A 21 6.39 10.14 0.73
CA GLU A 21 7.60 10.97 0.77
C GLU A 21 8.28 11.03 -0.61
N ARG A 22 8.09 10.02 -1.47
CA ARG A 22 8.66 9.98 -2.82
C ARG A 22 7.83 9.13 -3.81
N LEU A 23 6.88 9.75 -4.51
CA LEU A 23 6.39 9.22 -5.79
C LEU A 23 7.46 9.45 -6.87
N LYS A 24 8.28 8.43 -7.14
CA LYS A 24 9.19 8.44 -8.29
C LYS A 24 8.54 7.68 -9.43
N TRP A 25 8.21 8.40 -10.50
CA TRP A 25 7.81 7.84 -11.78
C TRP A 25 9.07 7.66 -12.62
N CYS A 26 9.27 6.45 -13.15
CA CYS A 26 10.35 6.18 -14.10
C CYS A 26 9.74 5.43 -15.28
N VAL A 27 9.80 6.03 -16.47
CA VAL A 27 9.51 5.32 -17.72
C VAL A 27 10.75 4.48 -18.01
N MET A 28 10.65 3.16 -17.79
CA MET A 28 11.71 2.23 -18.16
C MET A 28 11.70 2.05 -19.69
N GLY A 29 12.86 1.79 -20.29
CA GLY A 29 13.07 1.73 -21.75
C GLY A 29 12.21 0.70 -22.53
N GLU A 30 11.34 -0.06 -21.86
CA GLU A 30 10.41 -1.02 -22.46
C GLU A 30 8.97 -0.50 -22.63
N GLY A 31 8.71 0.81 -22.44
CA GLY A 31 7.35 1.36 -22.55
C GLY A 31 6.42 0.95 -21.40
N LYS A 32 6.98 0.60 -20.24
CA LYS A 32 6.24 0.29 -19.01
C LYS A 32 6.38 1.43 -18.01
N LEU A 33 5.26 1.79 -17.40
CA LEU A 33 5.16 2.74 -16.30
C LEU A 33 5.37 2.02 -14.98
N LEU A 34 6.12 2.64 -14.07
CA LEU A 34 6.41 2.10 -12.76
C LEU A 34 6.09 3.12 -11.66
N VAL A 35 5.42 2.65 -10.61
CA VAL A 35 5.10 3.39 -9.39
C VAL A 35 5.61 2.62 -8.19
N ARG A 36 6.19 3.35 -7.24
CA ARG A 36 6.63 2.83 -5.93
C ARG A 36 5.94 3.62 -4.84
N ILE A 37 5.27 2.92 -3.95
CA ILE A 37 4.49 3.47 -2.85
C ILE A 37 5.13 2.94 -1.58
N ALA A 38 5.80 3.82 -0.84
CA ALA A 38 6.27 3.51 0.50
C ALA A 38 5.25 4.05 1.51
N MET A 39 4.82 3.21 2.43
CA MET A 39 3.91 3.56 3.52
C MET A 39 4.57 3.26 4.86
N ARG A 40 4.48 4.21 5.78
CA ARG A 40 4.94 4.04 7.16
C ARG A 40 3.76 3.62 8.03
N LEU A 41 3.90 2.49 8.72
CA LEU A 41 2.91 1.86 9.57
C LEU A 41 3.45 1.79 10.99
N ARG A 42 2.60 2.06 11.99
CA ARG A 42 3.00 1.98 13.40
C ARG A 42 3.44 0.56 13.77
N SER A 43 4.51 0.44 14.56
CA SER A 43 5.14 -0.77 15.09
C SER A 43 4.39 -2.11 14.89
N ASN A 44 5.10 -3.06 14.26
CA ASN A 44 4.69 -4.42 13.87
C ASN A 44 3.54 -4.57 12.85
N LEU A 45 2.80 -3.50 12.53
CA LEU A 45 1.73 -3.58 11.52
C LEU A 45 2.25 -3.83 10.11
N ALA A 46 3.47 -3.40 9.78
CA ALA A 46 4.04 -3.63 8.45
C ALA A 46 4.10 -5.12 8.08
N LYS A 47 4.41 -6.00 9.03
CA LYS A 47 4.42 -7.45 8.81
C LYS A 47 3.01 -8.01 8.62
N VAL A 48 2.04 -7.53 9.39
CA VAL A 48 0.64 -7.98 9.30
C VAL A 48 0.04 -7.58 7.95
N VAL A 49 0.20 -6.30 7.59
CA VAL A 49 -0.28 -5.77 6.31
C VAL A 49 0.44 -6.45 5.14
N PHE A 50 1.76 -6.66 5.24
CA PHE A 50 2.52 -7.42 4.26
C PHE A 50 1.90 -8.81 4.03
N SER A 51 1.70 -9.58 5.09
CA SER A 51 1.16 -10.94 4.99
C SER A 51 -0.26 -10.98 4.42
N ALA A 52 -1.09 -9.98 4.75
CA ALA A 52 -2.46 -9.90 4.25
C ALA A 52 -2.53 -9.48 2.77
N VAL A 53 -1.66 -8.57 2.34
CA VAL A 53 -1.69 -7.98 0.99
C VAL A 53 -0.85 -8.77 -0.02
N LYS A 54 0.16 -9.53 0.44
CA LYS A 54 1.08 -10.30 -0.40
C LYS A 54 0.39 -11.22 -1.43
N PRO A 55 -0.63 -12.02 -1.09
CA PRO A 55 -1.29 -12.90 -2.05
C PRO A 55 -1.89 -12.15 -3.24
N GLU A 56 -2.49 -10.97 -2.99
CA GLU A 56 -3.08 -10.15 -4.04
C GLU A 56 -2.01 -9.48 -4.91
N VAL A 57 -0.88 -9.11 -4.31
CA VAL A 57 0.25 -8.49 -5.02
C VAL A 57 0.98 -9.50 -5.91
N GLU A 58 1.16 -10.72 -5.43
CA GLU A 58 1.83 -11.79 -6.18
C GLU A 58 0.94 -12.40 -7.27
N THR A 59 -0.37 -12.12 -7.22
CA THR A 59 -1.31 -12.50 -8.28
C THR A 59 -1.05 -11.62 -9.52
N SER A 60 -0.21 -12.13 -10.42
CA SER A 60 0.15 -11.45 -11.66
C SER A 60 -1.04 -11.42 -12.62
N LEU A 61 -1.64 -10.23 -12.80
CA LEU A 61 -2.62 -9.96 -13.86
C LEU A 61 -1.90 -9.64 -15.17
N ARG A 62 -2.51 -9.98 -16.32
CA ARG A 62 -1.87 -9.86 -17.65
C ARG A 62 -1.19 -8.49 -17.82
N ASN A 63 0.12 -8.51 -18.01
CA ASN A 63 0.99 -7.35 -18.23
C ASN A 63 1.15 -6.37 -17.05
N VAL A 64 0.56 -6.63 -15.89
CA VAL A 64 0.83 -5.89 -14.66
C VAL A 64 1.71 -6.73 -13.74
N ARG A 65 2.82 -6.16 -13.29
CA ARG A 65 3.67 -6.76 -12.26
C ARG A 65 3.59 -5.92 -11.01
N SER A 66 3.22 -6.54 -9.91
CA SER A 66 3.23 -5.91 -8.60
C SER A 66 4.21 -6.66 -7.70
N ALA A 67 4.86 -5.95 -6.79
CA ALA A 67 5.75 -6.52 -5.80
C ALA A 67 5.56 -5.77 -4.48
N ILE A 68 5.72 -6.48 -3.37
CA ILE A 68 5.59 -5.92 -2.03
C ILE A 68 6.80 -6.35 -1.21
N ARG A 69 7.36 -5.43 -0.43
CA ARG A 69 8.50 -5.70 0.44
C ARG A 69 8.48 -4.83 1.67
N ILE A 70 9.05 -5.35 2.74
CA ILE A 70 9.29 -4.61 3.98
C ILE A 70 10.67 -3.96 3.84
N LEU A 71 10.73 -2.63 3.84
CA LEU A 71 11.99 -1.88 3.80
C LEU A 71 12.62 -1.75 5.19
N ASP A 72 11.77 -1.61 6.21
CA ASP A 72 12.14 -1.50 7.62
C ASP A 72 10.97 -2.03 8.48
N SER A 73 11.13 -2.23 9.79
CA SER A 73 10.10 -2.78 10.68
C SER A 73 8.76 -2.03 10.64
N GLU A 74 8.78 -0.78 10.20
CA GLU A 74 7.63 0.11 10.08
C GLU A 74 7.32 0.54 8.64
N VAL A 75 8.11 0.14 7.64
CA VAL A 75 7.97 0.65 6.28
C VAL A 75 7.69 -0.48 5.30
N LEU A 76 6.54 -0.39 4.65
CA LEU A 76 6.09 -1.30 3.61
C LEU A 76 6.18 -0.58 2.26
N GLU A 77 6.77 -1.22 1.26
CA GLU A 77 6.85 -0.71 -0.11
C GLU A 77 6.09 -1.62 -1.06
N ILE A 78 5.18 -1.03 -1.84
CA ILE A 78 4.50 -1.67 -2.96
C ILE A 78 5.03 -1.06 -4.25
N THR A 79 5.51 -1.90 -5.15
CA THR A 79 5.93 -1.52 -6.50
C THR A 79 4.94 -2.07 -7.51
N ILE A 80 4.50 -1.25 -8.46
CA ILE A 80 3.57 -1.64 -9.52
C ILE A 80 4.17 -1.20 -10.86
N SER A 81 4.18 -2.11 -11.82
CA SER A 81 4.64 -1.89 -13.18
C SER A 81 3.53 -2.30 -14.15
N ALA A 82 3.17 -1.41 -15.08
CA ALA A 82 2.12 -1.66 -16.07
C ALA A 82 2.42 -0.97 -17.41
N PRO A 83 1.91 -1.46 -18.56
CA PRO A 83 2.21 -0.88 -19.88
C PRO A 83 1.43 0.42 -20.15
N THR A 84 0.32 0.67 -19.45
CA THR A 84 -0.50 1.87 -19.65
C THR A 84 -0.86 2.53 -18.33
N LEU A 85 -1.12 3.84 -18.38
CA LEU A 85 -1.51 4.62 -17.19
C LEU A 85 -2.83 4.12 -16.60
N SER A 86 -3.78 3.72 -17.45
CA SER A 86 -5.07 3.19 -17.01
C SER A 86 -4.91 1.91 -16.19
N LEU A 87 -4.07 0.98 -16.65
CA LEU A 87 -3.78 -0.26 -15.92
C LEU A 87 -3.03 0.04 -14.61
N LEU A 88 -2.03 0.93 -14.66
CA LEU A 88 -1.29 1.34 -13.47
C LEU A 88 -2.21 1.93 -12.40
N ARG A 89 -3.11 2.84 -12.80
CA ARG A 89 -4.08 3.49 -11.92
C ARG A 89 -5.08 2.48 -11.35
N ALA A 90 -5.59 1.56 -12.17
CA ALA A 90 -6.51 0.53 -11.71
C ALA A 90 -5.86 -0.38 -10.66
N SER A 91 -4.64 -0.88 -10.93
CA SER A 91 -3.90 -1.73 -10.01
C SER A 91 -3.53 -1.00 -8.72
N MET A 92 -3.07 0.25 -8.81
CA MET A 92 -2.82 1.09 -7.65
C MET A 92 -4.08 1.26 -6.81
N ASN A 93 -5.21 1.64 -7.42
CA ASN A 93 -6.46 1.83 -6.69
C ASN A 93 -6.92 0.54 -5.99
N SER A 94 -6.78 -0.61 -6.65
CA SER A 94 -7.14 -1.90 -6.07
C SER A 94 -6.31 -2.20 -4.82
N LEU A 95 -4.98 -2.10 -4.93
CA LEU A 95 -4.07 -2.41 -3.83
C LEU A 95 -4.18 -1.41 -2.68
N MET A 96 -4.42 -0.13 -2.98
CA MET A 96 -4.64 0.90 -1.94
C MET A 96 -5.94 0.66 -1.18
N ARG A 97 -7.02 0.27 -1.88
CA ARG A 97 -8.30 -0.10 -1.23
C ARG A 97 -8.14 -1.31 -0.33
N LEU A 98 -7.49 -2.37 -0.82
CA LEU A 98 -7.21 -3.56 -0.01
C LEU A 98 -6.40 -3.20 1.24
N THR A 99 -5.35 -2.39 1.07
CA THR A 99 -4.52 -1.93 2.19
C THR A 99 -5.35 -1.15 3.22
N SER A 100 -6.24 -0.26 2.77
CA SER A 100 -7.16 0.48 3.67
C SER A 100 -8.05 -0.46 4.46
N THR A 101 -8.70 -1.42 3.79
CA THR A 101 -9.59 -2.39 4.43
C THR A 101 -8.86 -3.24 5.47
N VAL A 102 -7.62 -3.67 5.18
CA VAL A 102 -6.81 -4.42 6.15
C VAL A 102 -6.52 -3.57 7.39
N LEU A 103 -6.20 -2.29 7.22
CA LEU A 103 -5.94 -1.38 8.33
C LEU A 103 -7.21 -1.12 9.16
N GLU A 104 -8.36 -0.93 8.51
CA GLU A 104 -9.66 -0.78 9.17
C GLU A 104 -10.02 -2.03 10.00
N VAL A 105 -9.81 -3.22 9.46
CA VAL A 105 -10.04 -4.49 10.18
C VAL A 105 -9.13 -4.59 11.41
N ILE A 106 -7.86 -4.21 11.28
CA ILE A 106 -6.91 -4.20 12.41
C ILE A 106 -7.39 -3.23 13.50
N ASP A 107 -7.88 -2.05 13.13
CA ASP A 107 -8.39 -1.06 14.08
C ASP A 107 -9.63 -1.59 14.81
N VAL A 108 -10.58 -2.20 14.09
CA VAL A 108 -11.77 -2.83 14.69
C VAL A 108 -11.38 -3.94 15.68
N ILE A 109 -10.44 -4.82 15.33
CA ILE A 109 -9.98 -5.89 16.23
C ILE A 109 -9.34 -5.31 17.49
N ARG A 110 -8.56 -4.24 17.38
CA ARG A 110 -7.94 -3.58 18.54
C ARG A 110 -8.95 -2.96 19.47
N GLU A 111 -9.99 -2.32 18.93
CA GLU A 111 -11.09 -1.77 19.71
C GLU A 111 -11.84 -2.87 20.47
N GLN A 112 -12.11 -4.01 19.82
CA GLN A 112 -12.76 -5.16 20.47
C GLN A 112 -11.91 -5.76 21.60
N GLN A 113 -10.58 -5.86 21.42
CA GLN A 113 -9.68 -6.32 22.47
C GLN A 113 -9.61 -5.35 23.66
N ALA A 114 -9.59 -4.05 23.40
CA ALA A 114 -9.62 -3.04 24.44
C ALA A 114 -10.91 -3.14 25.27
N ASN A 115 -12.06 -3.34 24.62
CA ASN A 115 -13.35 -3.50 25.29
C ASN A 115 -13.42 -4.80 26.09
N ALA A 116 -12.94 -5.93 25.55
CA ALA A 116 -12.93 -7.22 26.25
C ALA A 116 -12.06 -7.22 27.51
N ASN A 117 -10.94 -6.49 27.52
CA ASN A 117 -10.09 -6.35 28.70
C ASN A 117 -10.76 -5.56 29.85
N ILE A 118 -11.67 -4.64 29.54
CA ILE A 118 -12.40 -3.88 30.55
C ILE A 118 -13.34 -4.80 31.34
N TYR A 119 -14.01 -5.75 30.67
CA TYR A 119 -14.99 -6.66 31.28
C TYR A 119 -14.38 -7.89 31.97
N SER A 120 -13.09 -8.17 31.74
CA SER A 120 -12.37 -9.27 32.39
C SER A 120 -11.55 -8.84 33.62
N SER A 121 -11.52 -7.53 33.91
CA SER A 121 -10.79 -6.93 35.04
C SER A 121 -11.69 -6.56 36.24
N THR A 122 -12.97 -6.96 36.20
CA THR A 122 -13.96 -6.86 37.30
C THR A 122 -14.37 -8.25 37.74
#